data_AF-A0A835Q6Q8-F1
#
_entry.id   AF-A0A835Q6Q8-F1
#
_cell.length_a   1.000
_cell.length_b   1.000
_cell.length_c   1.000
_cell.angle_alpha   90.00
_cell.angle_beta   90.00
_cell.angle_gamma   90.00
#
_symmetry.space_group_name_H-M   'P 1'
#
loop_
_entity.id
_entity.type
_entity.pdbx_description
1 polymer ?
#
loop_
_entity_poly.entity_id
_entity_poly.type
_entity_poly.pdbx_seq_one_letter_code
_entity_poly.pdbx_strand_id
1 'polypeptide(L)'
;MDPSFEPPNKPPPTLLNAATWAVHMGVSSNLRYQTLNGVEFLLARALPPALFKVSVVALRCLNNVLGGMTFVMLAKMTGSQKVEEKANE
;
A
#
# COMPACT_ATOMS: atom_id res chain seq x y z
N MET A 1 -25.22 -3.43 -26.15
CA MET A 1 -23.75 -3.47 -26.02
C MET A 1 -23.19 -3.51 -27.42
N ASP A 2 -22.30 -2.58 -27.75
CA ASP A 2 -21.61 -2.57 -29.05
C ASP A 2 -20.65 -3.77 -29.09
N PRO A 3 -20.82 -4.74 -30.01
CA PRO A 3 -19.93 -5.89 -30.12
C PRO A 3 -18.49 -5.54 -30.47
N SER A 4 -18.23 -4.33 -30.97
CA SER A 4 -16.90 -3.83 -31.34
C SER A 4 -16.16 -3.12 -30.20
N PHE A 5 -16.80 -2.95 -29.04
CA PHE A 5 -16.20 -2.26 -27.91
C PHE A 5 -15.10 -3.09 -27.24
N GLU A 6 -13.84 -2.70 -27.42
CA GLU A 6 -12.71 -3.19 -26.65
C GLU A 6 -12.39 -2.24 -25.48
N PRO A 7 -12.37 -2.72 -24.23
CA PRO A 7 -12.00 -1.89 -23.09
C PRO A 7 -10.56 -1.36 -23.26
N PRO A 8 -10.32 -0.06 -23.05
CA PRO A 8 -8.99 0.53 -23.21
C PRO A 8 -7.97 0.00 -22.19
N ASN A 9 -8.43 -0.68 -21.14
CA ASN A 9 -7.59 -1.23 -20.09
C ASN A 9 -7.87 -2.73 -19.96
N LYS A 10 -6.84 -3.55 -20.13
CA LYS A 10 -6.92 -4.97 -19.79
C LYS A 10 -6.94 -5.14 -18.28
N PRO A 11 -7.71 -6.11 -17.75
CA PRO A 11 -7.69 -6.39 -16.33
C PRO A 11 -6.28 -6.81 -15.90
N PRO A 12 -5.83 -6.42 -14.69
CA PRO A 12 -4.53 -6.82 -14.18
C PRO A 12 -4.46 -8.35 -14.05
N PRO A 13 -3.29 -8.96 -14.27
CA PRO A 13 -3.11 -10.40 -14.14
C PRO A 13 -3.45 -10.87 -12.72
N THR A 14 -4.57 -11.59 -12.58
CA THR A 14 -5.18 -11.90 -11.27
C THR A 14 -4.22 -12.59 -10.30
N LEU A 15 -3.49 -13.61 -10.76
CA LEU A 15 -2.55 -14.34 -9.91
C LEU A 15 -1.37 -13.47 -9.46
N LEU A 16 -0.84 -12.64 -10.36
CA LEU A 16 0.27 -11.73 -10.06
C LEU A 16 -0.17 -10.62 -9.10
N ASN A 17 -1.39 -10.11 -9.28
CA ASN A 17 -1.98 -9.14 -8.37
C ASN A 17 -2.26 -9.74 -6.98
N ALA A 18 -2.81 -10.96 -6.93
CA ALA A 18 -3.02 -11.69 -5.68
C ALA A 18 -1.69 -11.95 -4.94
N ALA A 19 -0.65 -12.37 -5.65
CA ALA A 19 0.68 -12.57 -5.07
C ALA A 19 1.29 -11.25 -4.55
N THR A 20 1.14 -10.16 -5.29
CA THR A 20 1.57 -8.81 -4.88
C THR A 20 0.87 -8.39 -3.58
N TRP A 21 -0.44 -8.62 -3.50
CA TRP A 21 -1.23 -8.39 -2.28
C TRP A 21 -0.78 -9.27 -1.12
N ALA A 22 -0.53 -10.55 -1.36
CA ALA A 22 -0.08 -11.49 -0.35
C ALA A 22 1.30 -11.09 0.23
N VAL A 23 2.24 -10.70 -0.61
CA VAL A 23 3.56 -10.20 -0.19
C VAL A 23 3.41 -8.91 0.61
N HIS A 24 2.62 -7.95 0.12
CA HIS A 24 2.39 -6.70 0.81
C HIS A 24 1.75 -6.91 2.18
N MET A 25 0.68 -7.69 2.27
CA MET A 25 -0.03 -7.92 3.53
C MET A 25 0.75 -8.83 4.48
N GLY A 26 1.42 -9.87 3.97
CA GLY A 26 2.14 -10.83 4.78
C GLY A 26 3.40 -10.27 5.42
N VAL A 27 4.21 -9.53 4.65
CA VAL A 27 5.50 -9.03 5.14
C VAL A 27 5.39 -7.62 5.67
N SER A 28 4.76 -6.71 4.91
CA SER A 28 4.77 -5.28 5.27
C SER A 28 3.84 -4.97 6.43
N SER A 29 2.65 -5.56 6.49
CA SER A 29 1.64 -5.16 7.49
C SER A 29 2.04 -5.52 8.91
N ASN A 30 2.60 -6.71 9.14
CA ASN A 30 3.03 -7.12 10.47
C ASN A 30 4.23 -6.31 10.96
N LEU A 31 5.21 -6.06 10.09
CA LEU A 31 6.38 -5.24 10.41
C LEU A 31 5.95 -3.81 10.78
N ARG A 32 5.12 -3.17 9.95
CA ARG A 32 4.63 -1.81 10.21
C ARG A 32 3.84 -1.72 11.51
N TYR A 33 3.01 -2.72 11.80
CA TYR A 33 2.25 -2.78 13.04
C TYR A 33 3.17 -2.84 14.27
N GLN A 34 4.16 -3.73 14.26
CA GLN A 34 5.10 -3.86 15.37
C GLN A 34 5.98 -2.63 15.54
N THR A 35 6.42 -2.01 14.43
CA THR A 35 7.16 -0.75 14.47
C THR A 35 6.31 0.38 15.05
N LEU A 36 5.06 0.53 14.62
CA LEU A 36 4.15 1.54 15.15
C LEU A 36 3.92 1.37 16.65
N ASN A 37 3.63 0.16 17.11
CA ASN A 37 3.43 -0.10 18.53
C ASN A 37 4.69 0.19 19.34
N GLY A 38 5.87 -0.16 18.82
CA GLY A 38 7.14 0.16 19.47
C GLY A 38 7.38 1.67 19.58
N VAL A 39 7.10 2.43 18.52
CA VAL A 39 7.20 3.90 18.52
C VAL A 39 6.18 4.51 19.48
N GLU A 40 4.92 4.07 19.43
CA GLU A 40 3.86 4.53 20.33
C GLU A 40 4.22 4.25 21.80
N PHE A 41 4.83 3.09 22.10
CA PHE A 41 5.32 2.78 23.45
C PHE A 41 6.39 3.77 23.93
N LEU A 42 7.34 4.15 23.07
CA LEU A 42 8.36 5.14 23.43
C LEU A 42 7.75 6.54 23.60
N LEU A 43 6.85 6.94 22.71
CA LEU A 43 6.18 8.24 22.79
C LEU A 43 5.30 8.38 24.02
N ALA A 44 4.64 7.30 24.45
CA ALA A 44 3.83 7.29 25.67
C ALA A 44 4.65 7.61 26.93
N ARG A 45 5.96 7.32 26.92
CA ARG A 45 6.87 7.62 28.04
C ARG A 45 7.45 9.04 27.98
N ALA A 46 7.41 9.69 26.82
CA ALA A 46 8.05 10.98 26.57
C ALA A 46 7.06 12.14 26.45
N LEU A 47 5.81 11.89 26.04
CA LEU A 47 4.84 12.93 25.72
C LEU A 47 3.73 13.05 26.78
N PRO A 48 3.25 14.28 27.06
CA PRO A 48 2.00 14.51 27.76
C PRO A 48 0.80 13.85 27.03
N PRO A 49 -0.28 13.49 27.74
CA PRO A 49 -1.40 12.71 27.19
C PRO A 49 -2.07 13.33 25.94
N ALA A 50 -2.16 14.66 25.86
CA ALA A 50 -2.74 15.33 24.71
C ALA A 50 -1.87 15.19 23.45
N LEU A 51 -0.56 15.39 23.59
CA LEU A 51 0.39 15.27 22.48
C LEU A 51 0.53 13.81 22.03
N PHE A 52 0.49 12.86 22.96
CA PHE A 52 0.48 11.43 22.63
C PHE A 52 -0.72 11.02 21.75
N LYS A 53 -1.93 11.49 22.08
CA LYS A 53 -3.12 11.19 21.26
C LYS A 53 -2.99 11.75 19.84
N VAL A 54 -2.49 12.98 19.71
CA VAL A 54 -2.25 13.59 18.40
C VAL A 54 -1.19 12.82 17.63
N SER A 55 -0.10 12.39 18.28
CA SER A 55 0.95 11.62 17.63
C SER A 55 0.46 10.26 17.14
N VAL A 56 -0.42 9.57 17.89
CA VAL A 56 -1.04 8.33 17.44
C VAL A 56 -1.83 8.57 16.15
N VAL A 57 -2.68 9.58 16.09
CA VAL A 57 -3.44 9.90 14.86
C VAL A 57 -2.50 10.17 13.69
N ALA A 58 -1.48 11.01 13.90
CA ALA A 58 -0.49 11.33 12.86
C ALA A 58 0.26 10.07 12.36
N LEU A 59 0.68 9.20 13.27
CA LEU A 59 1.36 7.94 12.95
C LEU A 59 0.46 7.00 12.16
N ARG A 60 -0.84 6.90 12.48
CA ARG A 60 -1.79 6.08 11.71
C ARG A 60 -2.01 6.63 10.31
N CYS A 61 -2.15 7.95 10.16
CA CYS A 61 -2.26 8.59 8.85
C CYS A 61 -1.00 8.34 8.01
N LEU A 62 0.18 8.53 8.58
CA LEU A 62 1.45 8.30 7.89
C LEU A 62 1.60 6.84 7.47
N ASN A 63 1.26 5.89 8.34
CA ASN A 63 1.29 4.47 8.01
C ASN A 63 0.32 4.10 6.86
N ASN A 64 -0.83 4.76 6.76
CA ASN A 64 -1.75 4.53 5.65
C ASN A 64 -1.14 4.99 4.30
N VAL A 65 -0.56 6.19 4.27
CA VAL A 65 0.12 6.74 3.08
C VAL A 65 1.31 5.87 2.68
N LEU A 66 2.20 5.56 3.62
CA LEU A 66 3.38 4.73 3.36
C LEU A 66 3.00 3.31 2.94
N GLY A 67 1.93 2.74 3.52
CA GLY A 67 1.36 1.47 3.09
C GLY A 67 0.94 1.50 1.64
N GLY A 68 0.13 2.48 1.25
CA GLY A 68 -0.32 2.66 -0.13
C GLY A 68 0.84 2.85 -1.11
N MET A 69 1.81 3.71 -0.78
CA MET A 69 2.99 3.94 -1.62
C MET A 69 3.82 2.67 -1.79
N THR A 70 4.04 1.92 -0.71
CA THR A 70 4.80 0.66 -0.75
C THR A 70 4.09 -0.40 -1.59
N PHE A 71 2.76 -0.48 -1.50
CA PHE A 71 1.97 -1.36 -2.36
C PHE A 71 2.11 -0.99 -3.83
N VAL A 72 2.00 0.30 -4.18
CA VAL A 72 2.15 0.78 -5.56
C VAL A 72 3.55 0.51 -6.09
N MET A 73 4.59 0.75 -5.30
CA MET A 73 5.97 0.44 -5.70
C MET A 73 6.14 -1.06 -5.95
N LEU A 74 5.63 -1.91 -5.05
CA LEU A 74 5.68 -3.36 -5.23
C LEU A 74 4.93 -3.79 -6.50
N ALA A 75 3.72 -3.28 -6.72
CA ALA A 75 2.90 -3.61 -7.90
C ALA A 75 3.56 -3.20 -9.23
N LYS A 76 4.31 -2.09 -9.23
CA LYS A 76 5.14 -1.67 -10.37
C LYS A 76 6.33 -2.61 -10.57
N MET A 77 7.02 -2.98 -9.50
CA MET A 77 8.17 -3.89 -9.54
C MET A 77 7.77 -5.30 -9.98
N THR A 78 6.64 -5.83 -9.51
CA THR A 78 6.14 -7.16 -9.88
C THR A 78 5.51 -7.17 -11.27
N GLY A 79 5.19 -6.01 -11.85
CA GLY A 79 4.48 -5.88 -13.12
C GLY A 79 2.97 -6.11 -13.00
N SER A 80 2.44 -6.22 -11.78
CA SER A 80 0.99 -6.29 -11.52
C SER A 80 0.23 -5.06 -11.99
N GLN A 81 0.93 -3.94 -12.21
CA GLN A 81 0.42 -2.68 -12.71
C GLN A 81 0.99 -2.31 -14.09
N LYS A 82 1.46 -3.27 -14.90
CA LYS A 82 1.92 -2.98 -16.26
C LYS A 82 0.79 -2.31 -17.05
N VAL A 83 1.02 -1.05 -17.42
CA VAL A 83 0.26 -0.39 -18.48
C VAL A 83 0.79 -0.98 -19.78
N GLU A 84 -0.06 -1.58 -20.61
CA GLU A 84 0.34 -1.87 -21.98
C GLU A 84 0.64 -0.51 -22.63
N GLU A 85 1.91 -0.23 -22.93
CA GLU A 85 2.25 0.85 -23.84
C GLU A 85 1.50 0.55 -25.14
N LYS A 86 0.58 1.44 -25.54
CA LYS A 86 0.08 1.41 -26.90
C LYS A 86 1.31 1.49 -27.79
N ALA A 87 1.60 0.41 -28.51
CA ALA A 87 2.54 0.46 -29.62
C ALA A 87 2.03 1.56 -30.54
N ASN A 88 2.80 2.63 -30.68
CA ASN A 88 2.59 3.57 -31.76
C ASN A 88 2.93 2.82 -33.06
N GLU A 89 1.90 2.36 -33.77
CA GLU A 89 1.72 2.43 -35.24
C GLU A 89 0.38 1.80 -35.65
#